data_AF-A0A6I2XN44-F1
#
_entry.id   AF-A0A6I2XN44-F1
#
_cell.length_a   1.000
_cell.length_b   1.000
_cell.length_c   1.000
_cell.angle_alpha   90.00
_cell.angle_beta   90.00
_cell.angle_gamma   90.00
#
_symmetry.space_group_name_H-M   'P 1'
#
loop_
_entity.id
_entity.type
_entity.pdbx_description
1 polymer ?
#
loop_
_entity_poly.entity_id
_entity_poly.type
_entity_poly.pdbx_seq_one_letter_code
_entity_poly.pdbx_strand_id
1 'polypeptide(L)'
;MTHPMIDAGDPLVADLLSGTIELIREAGGYVAPSTVIIERAGQLSIESSAPAGEPLLRIPRTAFVRVDRVAWSKDDDRIVIAQVPDDCGDLEWELLYLQVALHNACAKLAWMGRTHPSLDPGLADDLIEVVRVIVPSFRSPQMDAIDLLWANRCFRIPMADDAEPERVLIPIVDLLNHHGQGAVGDWDGGAFAVSAQMPYGTAECALDYGMDRDPLEMAVVYGFADPRTAITDGRTYDLASLERIIALASIAEAPESARPLGDAAAMIVRGIRSRG
;
A
#
# COMPACT_ATOMS: atom_id res chain seq x y z
N MET A 1 10.35 28.46 8.64
CA MET A 1 9.89 27.57 7.55
C MET A 1 8.56 27.00 8.01
N THR A 2 7.54 27.01 7.16
CA THR A 2 6.25 26.38 7.45
C THR A 2 6.43 24.85 7.42
N HIS A 3 5.92 24.17 8.46
CA HIS A 3 5.92 22.70 8.52
C HIS A 3 4.72 22.17 7.73
N PRO A 4 4.78 20.95 7.17
CA PRO A 4 3.59 20.29 6.66
C PRO A 4 2.54 20.22 7.77
N MET A 5 1.27 20.33 7.40
CA MET A 5 0.17 20.20 8.35
C MET A 5 -0.13 18.72 8.58
N ILE A 6 -0.38 18.34 9.82
CA ILE A 6 -0.90 17.02 10.15
C ILE A 6 -2.31 17.20 10.67
N ASP A 7 -3.27 16.57 10.00
CA ASP A 7 -4.68 16.58 10.35
C ASP A 7 -5.09 15.14 10.67
N ALA A 8 -4.89 14.74 11.92
CA ALA A 8 -5.23 13.41 12.42
C ALA A 8 -6.38 13.47 13.43
N GLY A 9 -7.28 12.49 13.38
CA GLY A 9 -8.32 12.32 14.38
C GLY A 9 -7.79 11.80 15.71
N ASP A 10 -6.66 11.09 15.69
CA ASP A 10 -5.95 10.60 16.86
C ASP A 10 -4.67 11.43 17.16
N PRO A 11 -4.56 12.06 18.35
CA PRO A 11 -3.36 12.79 18.76
C PRO A 11 -2.07 11.95 18.73
N LEU A 12 -2.14 10.65 19.04
CA LEU A 12 -0.99 9.76 18.98
C LEU A 12 -0.49 9.64 17.54
N VAL A 13 -1.40 9.51 16.57
CA VAL A 13 -1.02 9.46 15.15
C VAL A 13 -0.39 10.78 14.73
N ALA A 14 -0.92 11.92 15.19
CA ALA A 14 -0.34 13.22 14.90
C ALA A 14 1.11 13.34 15.41
N ASP A 15 1.38 12.88 16.62
CA ASP A 15 2.72 12.90 17.23
C ASP A 15 3.68 11.98 16.48
N LEU A 16 3.25 10.77 16.10
CA LEU A 16 4.06 9.80 15.37
C LEU A 16 4.44 10.29 13.96
N LEU A 17 3.48 10.92 13.25
CA LEU A 17 3.74 11.56 11.96
C LEU A 17 4.68 12.75 12.10
N SER A 18 4.50 13.56 13.14
CA SER A 18 5.36 14.72 13.43
C SER A 18 6.81 14.27 13.66
N GLY A 19 7.03 13.29 14.54
CA GLY A 19 8.35 12.73 14.79
C GLY A 19 8.98 12.11 13.55
N THR A 20 8.19 11.42 12.72
CA THR A 20 8.69 10.87 11.44
C THR A 20 9.19 11.97 10.51
N ILE A 21 8.43 13.07 10.37
CA ILE A 21 8.82 14.21 9.52
C ILE A 21 10.07 14.90 10.06
N GLU A 22 10.21 15.04 11.37
CA GLU A 22 11.38 15.63 12.01
C GLU A 22 12.64 14.81 11.70
N LEU A 23 12.60 13.48 11.90
CA LEU A 23 13.72 12.59 11.58
C LEU A 23 14.09 12.60 10.09
N ILE A 24 13.09 12.63 9.19
CA ILE A 24 13.34 12.77 7.74
C ILE A 24 14.10 14.07 7.46
N ARG A 25 13.73 15.19 8.10
CA ARG A 25 14.37 16.48 7.89
C ARG A 25 15.78 16.52 8.47
N GLU A 26 16.00 15.93 9.65
CA GLU A 26 17.32 15.78 10.24
C GLU A 26 18.25 14.96 9.34
N ALA A 27 17.71 13.96 8.64
CA ALA A 27 18.43 13.17 7.64
C ALA A 27 18.73 13.93 6.33
N GLY A 28 18.29 15.19 6.19
CA GLY A 28 18.43 15.99 4.98
C GLY A 28 17.34 15.77 3.93
N GLY A 29 16.23 15.14 4.33
CA GLY A 29 15.04 14.97 3.51
C GLY A 29 14.17 16.21 3.40
N TYR A 30 13.18 16.12 2.52
CA TYR A 30 12.25 17.19 2.22
C TYR A 30 10.80 16.66 2.20
N VAL A 31 9.93 17.38 2.87
CA VAL A 31 8.47 17.27 2.78
C VAL A 31 7.94 18.66 2.47
N ALA A 32 7.19 18.80 1.38
CA ALA A 32 6.74 20.11 0.93
C ALA A 32 5.88 20.81 2.00
N PRO A 33 6.08 22.11 2.27
CA PRO A 33 5.26 22.84 3.24
C PRO A 33 3.78 22.93 2.89
N SER A 34 3.43 22.71 1.61
CA SER A 34 2.05 22.63 1.12
C SER A 34 1.37 21.29 1.40
N THR A 35 2.10 20.32 1.96
CA THR A 35 1.62 18.98 2.25
C THR A 35 0.73 19.00 3.48
N VAL A 36 -0.41 18.31 3.37
CA VAL A 36 -1.28 17.98 4.49
C VAL A 36 -1.34 16.46 4.59
N ILE A 37 -0.92 15.90 5.73
CA ILE A 37 -1.05 14.47 6.00
C ILE A 37 -2.32 14.27 6.80
N ILE A 38 -3.24 13.46 6.28
CA ILE A 38 -4.56 13.27 6.84
C ILE A 38 -4.66 11.87 7.42
N GLU A 39 -5.18 11.76 8.64
CA GLU A 39 -5.65 10.49 9.21
C GLU A 39 -7.14 10.56 9.52
N ARG A 40 -7.90 9.55 9.07
CA ARG A 40 -9.31 9.35 9.42
C ARG A 40 -9.59 7.88 9.66
N ALA A 41 -9.97 7.52 10.88
CA ALA A 41 -10.34 6.16 11.26
C ALA A 41 -9.29 5.10 10.86
N GLY A 42 -8.01 5.42 11.07
CA GLY A 42 -6.86 4.60 10.74
C GLY A 42 -6.48 4.62 9.25
N GLN A 43 -7.20 5.34 8.39
CA GLN A 43 -6.82 5.54 7.00
C GLN A 43 -5.96 6.79 6.85
N LEU A 44 -4.90 6.68 6.06
CA LEU A 44 -3.89 7.72 5.87
C LEU A 44 -3.93 8.15 4.40
N SER A 45 -3.81 9.44 4.16
CA SER A 45 -3.65 10.00 2.82
C SER A 45 -2.80 11.28 2.88
N ILE A 46 -2.34 11.72 1.72
CA ILE A 46 -1.61 12.97 1.57
C ILE A 46 -2.36 13.88 0.62
N GLU A 47 -2.60 15.12 1.04
CA GLU A 47 -3.04 16.21 0.16
C GLU A 47 -1.92 17.22 -0.04
N SER A 48 -1.97 17.97 -1.14
CA SER A 48 -1.07 19.10 -1.35
C SER A 48 -1.74 20.22 -2.12
N SER A 49 -1.43 21.46 -1.74
CA SER A 49 -1.80 22.64 -2.53
C SER A 49 -0.76 22.99 -3.60
N ALA A 50 0.32 22.22 -3.74
CA ALA A 50 1.33 22.45 -4.78
C ALA A 50 0.76 22.10 -6.17
N PRO A 51 1.13 22.85 -7.23
CA PRO A 51 0.84 22.46 -8.60
C PRO A 51 1.37 21.06 -8.95
N ALA A 52 0.66 20.37 -9.85
CA ALA A 52 1.11 19.07 -10.35
C ALA A 52 2.52 19.17 -10.99
N GLY A 53 3.38 18.20 -10.67
CA GLY A 53 4.78 18.16 -11.10
C GLY A 53 5.77 18.81 -10.14
N GLU A 54 5.33 19.66 -9.22
CA GLU A 54 6.20 20.28 -8.22
C GLU A 54 6.70 19.24 -7.19
N PRO A 55 7.89 19.43 -6.59
CA PRO A 55 8.42 18.52 -5.59
C PRO A 55 7.48 18.39 -4.37
N LEU A 56 7.11 17.16 -4.01
CA LEU A 56 6.28 16.85 -2.85
C LEU A 56 7.13 16.24 -1.72
N LEU A 57 7.84 15.15 -2.02
CA LEU A 57 8.68 14.42 -1.07
C LEU A 57 10.06 14.18 -1.66
N ARG A 58 11.10 14.21 -0.83
CA ARG A 58 12.42 13.66 -1.14
C ARG A 58 12.99 13.01 0.11
N ILE A 59 12.96 11.68 0.16
CA ILE A 59 13.38 10.89 1.32
C ILE A 59 14.78 10.32 1.06
N PRO A 60 15.81 10.72 1.84
CA PRO A 60 17.16 10.23 1.64
C PRO A 60 17.25 8.74 2.01
N ARG A 61 18.16 8.00 1.35
CA ARG A 61 18.42 6.58 1.60
C ARG A 61 18.66 6.25 3.07
N THR A 62 19.29 7.17 3.80
CA THR A 62 19.57 7.03 5.23
C THR A 62 18.33 7.00 6.12
N ALA A 63 17.18 7.46 5.60
CA ALA A 63 15.89 7.44 6.28
C ALA A 63 14.98 6.28 5.80
N PHE A 64 15.51 5.31 5.05
CA PHE A 64 14.75 4.12 4.68
C PHE A 64 14.80 3.07 5.80
N VAL A 65 13.77 2.24 5.89
CA VAL A 65 13.66 1.16 6.89
C VAL A 65 13.70 -0.18 6.18
N ARG A 66 14.75 -0.98 6.42
CA ARG A 66 14.96 -2.29 5.79
C ARG A 66 14.18 -3.39 6.50
N VAL A 67 12.89 -3.50 6.15
CA VAL A 67 11.94 -4.40 6.84
C VAL A 67 12.28 -5.89 6.70
N ASP A 68 12.98 -6.29 5.64
CA ASP A 68 13.41 -7.68 5.42
C ASP A 68 14.51 -8.12 6.41
N ARG A 69 15.20 -7.16 7.05
CA ARG A 69 16.27 -7.45 8.01
C ARG A 69 15.76 -7.57 9.44
N VAL A 70 14.53 -7.16 9.69
CA VAL A 70 13.87 -7.22 11.00
C VAL A 70 13.19 -8.56 11.16
N ALA A 71 13.36 -9.20 12.31
CA ALA A 71 12.58 -10.38 12.65
C ALA A 71 11.24 -9.96 13.26
N TRP A 72 10.14 -10.44 12.69
CA TRP A 72 8.78 -10.14 13.12
C TRP A 72 8.19 -11.29 13.93
N SER A 73 7.47 -10.98 15.01
CA SER A 73 6.66 -11.99 15.71
C SER A 73 5.35 -12.23 14.96
N LYS A 74 4.81 -13.44 15.06
CA LYS A 74 3.49 -13.76 14.51
C LYS A 74 2.40 -13.21 15.42
N ASP A 75 1.64 -12.25 14.92
CA ASP A 75 0.47 -11.67 15.56
C ASP A 75 -0.43 -11.14 14.43
N ASP A 76 -1.71 -11.46 14.47
CA ASP A 76 -2.66 -11.14 13.39
C ASP A 76 -3.27 -9.73 13.54
N ASP A 77 -3.11 -9.11 14.72
CA ASP A 77 -3.76 -7.83 15.06
C ASP A 77 -2.76 -6.67 15.10
N ARG A 78 -1.51 -6.95 15.48
CA ARG A 78 -0.49 -5.93 15.70
C ARG A 78 0.86 -6.32 15.10
N ILE A 79 1.59 -5.31 14.67
CA ILE A 79 2.97 -5.46 14.23
C ILE A 79 3.85 -5.53 15.47
N VAL A 80 4.56 -6.65 15.64
CA VAL A 80 5.45 -6.90 16.79
C VAL A 80 6.85 -7.23 16.31
N ILE A 81 7.82 -6.39 16.70
CA ILE A 81 9.24 -6.61 16.44
C ILE A 81 9.73 -7.70 17.39
N ALA A 82 10.23 -8.82 16.86
CA ALA A 82 10.88 -9.87 17.65
C ALA A 82 12.36 -9.54 17.89
N GLN A 83 13.05 -9.10 16.84
CA GLN A 83 14.47 -8.76 16.88
C GLN A 83 14.80 -7.74 15.80
N VAL A 84 15.65 -6.78 16.15
CA VAL A 84 16.27 -5.83 15.21
C VAL A 84 17.72 -6.26 14.98
N PRO A 85 18.24 -6.21 13.75
CA PRO A 85 19.63 -6.58 13.48
C PRO A 85 20.61 -5.58 14.10
N ASP A 86 21.79 -6.07 14.50
CA ASP A 86 22.81 -5.27 15.20
C ASP A 86 23.39 -4.12 14.34
N ASP A 87 23.25 -4.20 13.02
CA ASP A 87 23.72 -3.20 12.05
C ASP A 87 22.59 -2.29 11.53
N CYS A 88 21.46 -2.25 12.26
CA CYS A 88 20.46 -1.21 12.11
C CYS A 88 21.04 0.11 12.66
N GLY A 89 21.11 1.15 11.82
CA GLY A 89 21.62 2.45 12.27
C GLY A 89 20.63 3.17 13.19
N ASP A 90 21.09 4.10 14.02
CA ASP A 90 20.26 4.79 15.01
C ASP A 90 19.01 5.45 14.40
N LEU A 91 19.18 6.17 13.29
CA LEU A 91 18.06 6.80 12.57
C LEU A 91 17.06 5.79 12.00
N GLU A 92 17.56 4.70 11.40
CA GLU A 92 16.72 3.63 10.86
C GLU A 92 15.94 2.93 11.98
N TRP A 93 16.59 2.72 13.12
CA TRP A 93 15.98 2.16 14.31
C TRP A 93 14.83 3.04 14.81
N GLU A 94 15.05 4.34 14.97
CA GLU A 94 14.00 5.25 15.42
C GLU A 94 12.81 5.30 14.44
N LEU A 95 13.10 5.38 13.14
CA LEU A 95 12.08 5.33 12.10
C LEU A 95 11.32 4.01 12.10
N LEU A 96 11.99 2.87 12.27
CA LEU A 96 11.35 1.56 12.39
C LEU A 96 10.30 1.55 13.51
N TYR A 97 10.67 2.00 14.72
CA TYR A 97 9.74 2.01 15.86
C TYR A 97 8.59 2.99 15.66
N LEU A 98 8.85 4.18 15.09
CA LEU A 98 7.78 5.14 14.77
C LEU A 98 6.82 4.59 13.73
N GLN A 99 7.33 3.95 12.66
CA GLN A 99 6.49 3.38 11.62
C GLN A 99 5.68 2.20 12.15
N VAL A 100 6.26 1.31 12.95
CA VAL A 100 5.52 0.23 13.61
C VAL A 100 4.44 0.78 14.53
N ALA A 101 4.75 1.80 15.34
CA ALA A 101 3.78 2.44 16.21
C ALA A 101 2.65 3.11 15.42
N LEU A 102 2.97 3.81 14.32
CA LEU A 102 2.00 4.47 13.45
C LEU A 102 1.03 3.47 12.83
N HIS A 103 1.55 2.41 12.25
CA HIS A 103 0.73 1.36 11.64
C HIS A 103 -0.15 0.64 12.67
N ASN A 104 0.35 0.43 13.88
CA ASN A 104 -0.42 -0.12 14.99
C ASN A 104 -1.50 0.83 15.51
N ALA A 105 -1.21 2.13 15.64
CA ALA A 105 -2.19 3.15 16.02
C ALA A 105 -3.31 3.26 14.99
N CYS A 106 -2.97 3.10 13.71
CA CYS A 106 -3.93 3.02 12.61
C CYS A 106 -4.57 1.64 12.43
N ALA A 107 -4.31 0.67 13.32
CA ALA A 107 -4.81 -0.70 13.27
C ALA A 107 -4.67 -1.38 11.89
N LYS A 108 -3.57 -1.09 11.16
CA LYS A 108 -3.41 -1.52 9.75
C LYS A 108 -3.46 -3.03 9.57
N LEU A 109 -2.83 -3.79 10.48
CA LEU A 109 -2.79 -5.26 10.37
C LEU A 109 -4.18 -5.86 10.64
N ALA A 110 -4.83 -5.47 11.74
CA ALA A 110 -6.20 -5.87 12.04
C ALA A 110 -7.22 -5.45 10.95
N TRP A 111 -7.03 -4.27 10.34
CA TRP A 111 -7.84 -3.84 9.19
C TRP A 111 -7.61 -4.75 7.99
N MET A 112 -6.35 -5.00 7.60
CA MET A 112 -6.01 -5.91 6.51
C MET A 112 -6.55 -7.32 6.72
N GLY A 113 -6.53 -7.84 7.96
CA GLY A 113 -7.11 -9.14 8.27
C GLY A 113 -8.60 -9.26 7.94
N ARG A 114 -9.35 -8.14 7.98
CA ARG A 114 -10.79 -8.10 7.66
C ARG A 114 -11.11 -7.70 6.23
N THR A 115 -10.23 -6.95 5.57
CA THR A 115 -10.51 -6.35 4.25
C THR A 115 -9.71 -6.96 3.12
N HIS A 116 -8.60 -7.64 3.40
CA HIS A 116 -7.75 -8.20 2.36
C HIS A 116 -8.21 -9.62 1.98
N PRO A 117 -8.59 -9.89 0.72
CA PRO A 117 -9.12 -11.19 0.31
C PRO A 117 -8.14 -12.35 0.49
N SER A 118 -6.83 -12.09 0.54
CA SER A 118 -5.84 -13.14 0.83
C SER A 118 -5.68 -13.46 2.31
N LEU A 119 -6.14 -12.61 3.25
CA LEU A 119 -5.96 -12.83 4.69
C LEU A 119 -7.22 -13.27 5.43
N ASP A 120 -8.40 -12.85 4.96
CA ASP A 120 -9.64 -13.02 5.71
C ASP A 120 -10.06 -14.51 5.86
N PRO A 121 -10.02 -15.11 7.06
CA PRO A 121 -10.45 -16.49 7.25
C PRO A 121 -11.95 -16.70 7.00
N GLY A 122 -12.77 -15.64 6.99
CA GLY A 122 -14.20 -15.68 6.74
C GLY A 122 -14.60 -15.68 5.25
N LEU A 123 -13.65 -15.53 4.32
CA LEU A 123 -13.95 -15.58 2.90
C LEU A 123 -14.41 -16.99 2.48
N ALA A 124 -15.58 -17.08 1.85
CA ALA A 124 -16.20 -18.36 1.50
C ALA A 124 -15.33 -19.21 0.55
N ASP A 125 -15.20 -20.52 0.83
CA ASP A 125 -14.43 -21.47 0.02
C ASP A 125 -14.87 -21.46 -1.45
N ASP A 126 -16.17 -21.40 -1.71
CA ASP A 126 -16.73 -21.32 -3.07
C ASP A 126 -16.21 -20.10 -3.85
N LEU A 127 -16.02 -18.96 -3.17
CA LEU A 127 -15.48 -17.74 -3.76
C LEU A 127 -13.97 -17.90 -4.01
N ILE A 128 -13.24 -18.51 -3.07
CA ILE A 128 -11.81 -18.80 -3.22
C ILE A 128 -11.58 -19.72 -4.43
N GLU A 129 -12.34 -20.80 -4.55
CA GLU A 129 -12.18 -21.78 -5.62
C GLU A 129 -12.51 -21.20 -6.99
N VAL A 130 -13.56 -20.38 -7.12
CA VAL A 130 -13.86 -19.73 -8.42
C VAL A 130 -12.81 -18.67 -8.79
N VAL A 131 -12.26 -17.93 -7.82
CA VAL A 131 -11.14 -17.00 -8.10
C VAL A 131 -9.91 -17.78 -8.55
N ARG A 132 -9.63 -18.95 -7.96
CA ARG A 132 -8.50 -19.82 -8.35
C ARG A 132 -8.59 -20.36 -9.78
N VAL A 133 -9.78 -20.45 -10.37
CA VAL A 133 -9.93 -20.78 -11.80
C VAL A 133 -9.26 -19.72 -12.68
N ILE A 134 -9.25 -18.45 -12.26
CA ILE A 134 -8.69 -17.33 -13.01
C ILE A 134 -7.29 -16.96 -12.51
N VAL A 135 -7.08 -16.97 -11.19
CA VAL A 135 -5.82 -16.63 -10.51
C VAL A 135 -5.37 -17.82 -9.65
N PRO A 136 -4.69 -18.83 -10.23
CA PRO A 136 -4.38 -20.10 -9.55
C PRO A 136 -3.53 -19.97 -8.28
N SER A 137 -2.76 -18.88 -8.14
CA SER A 137 -1.93 -18.60 -6.97
C SER A 137 -2.71 -18.04 -5.78
N PHE A 138 -4.00 -17.74 -5.91
CA PHE A 138 -4.78 -17.14 -4.84
C PHE A 138 -4.77 -18.03 -3.58
N ARG A 139 -4.21 -17.49 -2.48
CA ARG A 139 -3.96 -18.18 -1.20
C ARG A 139 -3.11 -19.46 -1.33
N SER A 140 -2.17 -19.52 -2.27
CA SER A 140 -1.27 -20.67 -2.45
C SER A 140 0.14 -20.26 -2.91
N PRO A 141 1.14 -20.20 -2.00
CA PRO A 141 1.02 -20.41 -0.55
C PRO A 141 0.27 -19.27 0.16
N GLN A 142 -0.27 -19.54 1.34
CA GLN A 142 -0.81 -18.52 2.22
C GLN A 142 0.34 -17.63 2.74
N MET A 143 0.27 -16.33 2.49
CA MET A 143 1.24 -15.36 3.02
C MET A 143 0.89 -14.98 4.47
N ASP A 144 1.92 -14.75 5.27
CA ASP A 144 1.76 -14.16 6.61
C ASP A 144 1.24 -12.73 6.50
N ALA A 145 0.42 -12.29 7.45
CA ALA A 145 -0.19 -10.97 7.45
C ALA A 145 0.86 -9.86 7.47
N ILE A 146 1.97 -10.04 8.20
CA ILE A 146 3.04 -9.04 8.25
C ILE A 146 3.79 -8.95 6.92
N ASP A 147 4.03 -10.09 6.28
CA ASP A 147 4.68 -10.14 4.98
C ASP A 147 3.82 -9.48 3.91
N LEU A 148 2.51 -9.70 3.97
CA LEU A 148 1.58 -9.06 3.06
C LEU A 148 1.48 -7.55 3.32
N LEU A 149 1.47 -7.10 4.58
CA LEU A 149 1.51 -5.67 4.92
C LEU A 149 2.71 -4.99 4.26
N TRP A 150 3.92 -5.57 4.43
CA TRP A 150 5.14 -5.00 3.88
C TRP A 150 5.25 -5.13 2.37
N ALA A 151 4.75 -6.22 1.78
CA ALA A 151 4.66 -6.36 0.33
C ALA A 151 3.81 -5.26 -0.33
N ASN A 152 2.86 -4.69 0.40
CA ASN A 152 1.94 -3.65 -0.08
C ASN A 152 2.40 -2.20 0.22
N ARG A 153 3.52 -2.02 0.91
CA ARG A 153 4.01 -0.70 1.39
C ARG A 153 5.47 -0.42 1.10
N CYS A 154 6.24 -1.47 0.85
CA CYS A 154 7.67 -1.37 0.63
C CYS A 154 8.02 -1.35 -0.84
N PHE A 155 9.10 -0.67 -1.16
CA PHE A 155 9.75 -0.70 -2.46
C PHE A 155 10.86 -1.75 -2.43
N ARG A 156 11.19 -2.34 -3.59
CA ARG A 156 12.39 -3.17 -3.72
C ARG A 156 13.54 -2.31 -4.21
N ILE A 157 14.49 -1.99 -3.32
CA ILE A 157 15.59 -1.06 -3.62
C ILE A 157 16.93 -1.73 -3.25
N PRO A 158 17.96 -1.64 -4.12
CA PRO A 158 19.31 -2.05 -3.76
C PRO A 158 19.91 -1.04 -2.78
N MET A 159 20.23 -1.49 -1.56
CA MET A 159 20.74 -0.63 -0.49
C MET A 159 22.26 -0.41 -0.52
N ALA A 160 22.96 -1.16 -1.36
CA ALA A 160 24.37 -0.98 -1.68
C ALA A 160 24.61 -1.25 -3.17
N ASP A 161 25.75 -0.75 -3.69
CA ASP A 161 26.16 -1.01 -5.07
C ASP A 161 26.31 -2.53 -5.27
N ASP A 162 25.75 -3.03 -6.37
CA ASP A 162 25.72 -4.45 -6.74
C ASP A 162 25.00 -5.40 -5.74
N ALA A 163 24.23 -4.87 -4.78
CA ALA A 163 23.40 -5.69 -3.89
C ALA A 163 22.05 -6.05 -4.53
N GLU A 164 21.55 -7.25 -4.21
CA GLU A 164 20.18 -7.63 -4.55
C GLU A 164 19.16 -6.69 -3.88
N PRO A 165 18.10 -6.25 -4.59
CA PRO A 165 17.07 -5.41 -4.00
C PRO A 165 16.32 -6.11 -2.86
N GLU A 166 16.25 -5.44 -1.71
CA GLU A 166 15.46 -5.85 -0.54
C GLU A 166 14.22 -4.96 -0.37
N ARG A 167 13.21 -5.42 0.38
CA ARG A 167 12.05 -4.58 0.72
C ARG A 167 12.48 -3.50 1.71
N VAL A 168 12.24 -2.25 1.32
CA VAL A 168 12.44 -1.09 2.17
C VAL A 168 11.15 -0.28 2.26
N LEU A 169 10.79 0.08 3.48
CA LEU A 169 9.76 1.08 3.73
C LEU A 169 10.41 2.45 3.59
N ILE A 170 9.76 3.33 2.82
CA ILE A 170 10.16 4.73 2.67
C ILE A 170 9.12 5.54 3.43
N PRO A 171 9.42 6.00 4.66
CA PRO A 171 8.43 6.65 5.51
C PRO A 171 7.74 7.83 4.82
N ILE A 172 6.44 8.01 5.08
CA ILE A 172 5.56 9.04 4.49
C ILE A 172 5.22 8.77 3.01
N VAL A 173 6.11 8.20 2.21
CA VAL A 173 5.81 7.81 0.82
C VAL A 173 4.75 6.71 0.79
N ASP A 174 4.78 5.79 1.76
CA ASP A 174 3.79 4.70 1.90
C ASP A 174 2.36 5.17 2.21
N LEU A 175 2.18 6.46 2.54
CA LEU A 175 0.88 7.09 2.79
C LEU A 175 0.21 7.60 1.51
N LEU A 176 0.92 7.63 0.38
CA LEU A 176 0.35 7.96 -0.91
C LEU A 176 -0.46 6.77 -1.43
N ASN A 177 -1.76 6.95 -1.60
CA ASN A 177 -2.62 5.91 -2.18
C ASN A 177 -2.30 5.67 -3.66
N HIS A 178 -2.68 4.49 -4.13
CA HIS A 178 -2.48 4.14 -5.54
C HIS A 178 -3.44 4.90 -6.45
N HIS A 179 -2.89 5.34 -7.59
CA HIS A 179 -3.67 5.72 -8.75
C HIS A 179 -2.85 5.55 -10.05
N GLY A 180 -3.41 4.96 -11.11
CA GLY A 180 -2.72 4.79 -12.42
C GLY A 180 -2.38 6.07 -13.20
N GLN A 181 -2.56 7.24 -12.59
CA GLN A 181 -2.14 8.58 -13.08
C GLN A 181 -1.49 9.38 -11.95
N GLY A 182 -1.11 8.71 -10.87
CA GLY A 182 -0.36 9.30 -9.78
C GLY A 182 1.08 9.61 -10.20
N ALA A 183 1.86 10.11 -9.26
CA ALA A 183 3.27 10.34 -9.49
C ALA A 183 4.02 9.02 -9.64
N VAL A 184 4.98 8.97 -10.56
CA VAL A 184 5.97 7.89 -10.60
C VAL A 184 7.11 8.29 -9.67
N GLY A 185 7.43 7.44 -8.71
CA GLY A 185 8.55 7.68 -7.81
C GLY A 185 9.89 7.62 -8.54
N ASP A 186 10.81 8.50 -8.17
CA ASP A 186 12.14 8.60 -8.77
C ASP A 186 13.22 8.21 -7.74
N TRP A 187 14.07 7.25 -8.09
CA TRP A 187 15.17 6.76 -7.25
C TRP A 187 16.51 7.09 -7.91
N ASP A 188 17.26 8.02 -7.31
CA ASP A 188 18.54 8.52 -7.85
C ASP A 188 19.78 7.78 -7.30
N GLY A 189 19.60 6.75 -6.46
CA GLY A 189 20.66 6.06 -5.74
C GLY A 189 20.96 6.61 -4.34
N GLY A 190 20.57 7.86 -4.08
CA GLY A 190 20.76 8.56 -2.80
C GLY A 190 19.45 8.96 -2.11
N ALA A 191 18.35 9.11 -2.84
CA ALA A 191 17.03 9.42 -2.31
C ALA A 191 15.89 8.97 -3.24
N PHE A 192 14.71 8.80 -2.64
CA PHE A 192 13.46 8.57 -3.35
C PHE A 192 12.67 9.86 -3.38
N ALA A 193 12.32 10.35 -4.57
CA ALA A 193 11.60 11.58 -4.78
C ALA A 193 10.20 11.31 -5.35
N VAL A 194 9.26 12.15 -4.95
CA VAL A 194 7.88 12.13 -5.47
C VAL A 194 7.47 13.58 -5.75
N SER A 195 6.91 13.82 -6.94
CA SER A 195 6.25 15.09 -7.28
C SER A 195 4.77 15.05 -6.93
N ALA A 196 4.16 16.21 -6.71
CA ALA A 196 2.72 16.32 -6.50
C ALA A 196 1.97 15.89 -7.77
N GLN A 197 0.98 15.01 -7.61
CA GLN A 197 0.05 14.60 -8.66
C GLN A 197 -1.30 14.32 -8.02
N MET A 198 -2.36 15.03 -8.43
CA MET A 198 -3.69 14.94 -7.82
C MET A 198 -4.75 14.39 -8.77
N PRO A 199 -4.73 13.08 -9.07
CA PRO A 199 -5.49 12.50 -10.18
C PRO A 199 -6.97 12.23 -9.86
N TYR A 200 -7.39 12.47 -8.62
CA TYR A 200 -8.78 12.29 -8.17
C TYR A 200 -9.67 13.52 -8.44
N GLY A 201 -9.10 14.62 -8.94
CA GLY A 201 -9.81 15.90 -9.04
C GLY A 201 -10.02 16.60 -7.70
N THR A 202 -9.29 16.17 -6.67
CA THR A 202 -9.22 16.75 -5.32
C THR A 202 -7.79 17.25 -5.06
N ALA A 203 -7.46 17.62 -3.82
CA ALA A 203 -6.08 17.92 -3.42
C ALA A 203 -5.26 16.66 -3.08
N GLU A 204 -5.90 15.48 -3.03
CA GLU A 204 -5.24 14.22 -2.67
C GLU A 204 -4.21 13.84 -3.72
N CYS A 205 -2.98 13.65 -3.25
CA CYS A 205 -1.86 13.17 -4.03
C CYS A 205 -1.84 11.64 -4.06
N ALA A 206 -1.45 11.09 -5.21
CA ALA A 206 -1.35 9.64 -5.40
C ALA A 206 -0.01 9.24 -5.98
N LEU A 207 0.36 7.99 -5.76
CA LEU A 207 1.50 7.34 -6.40
C LEU A 207 0.98 6.33 -7.43
N ASP A 208 1.61 6.29 -8.60
CA ASP A 208 1.50 5.15 -9.49
C ASP A 208 2.47 4.07 -8.99
N TYR A 209 1.91 2.95 -8.54
CA TYR A 209 2.69 1.83 -8.00
C TYR A 209 3.38 1.03 -9.12
N GLY A 210 3.20 1.41 -10.40
CA GLY A 210 3.81 0.74 -11.54
C GLY A 210 3.30 -0.69 -11.72
N MET A 211 2.05 -0.94 -11.33
CA MET A 211 1.49 -2.28 -11.32
C MET A 211 1.02 -2.66 -12.73
N ASP A 212 1.66 -3.67 -13.31
CA ASP A 212 1.16 -4.36 -14.51
C ASP A 212 0.34 -5.58 -14.08
N ARG A 213 -0.88 -5.32 -13.61
CA ARG A 213 -1.82 -6.35 -13.14
C ARG A 213 -3.23 -6.03 -13.61
N ASP A 214 -3.98 -7.07 -13.95
CA ASP A 214 -5.41 -6.91 -14.18
C ASP A 214 -6.16 -6.62 -12.87
N PRO A 215 -7.42 -6.12 -12.93
CA PRO A 215 -8.17 -5.78 -11.72
C PRO A 215 -8.30 -6.92 -10.70
N LEU A 216 -8.39 -8.18 -11.16
CA LEU A 216 -8.58 -9.33 -10.27
C LEU A 216 -7.26 -9.71 -9.58
N GLU A 217 -6.15 -9.66 -10.30
CA GLU A 217 -4.83 -9.80 -9.70
C GLU A 217 -4.53 -8.67 -8.71
N MET A 218 -4.98 -7.45 -8.98
CA MET A 218 -4.87 -6.36 -8.02
C MET A 218 -5.66 -6.65 -6.74
N ALA A 219 -6.90 -7.12 -6.87
CA ALA A 219 -7.71 -7.47 -5.70
C ALA A 219 -7.06 -8.59 -4.88
N VAL A 220 -6.47 -9.59 -5.53
CA VAL A 220 -5.78 -10.71 -4.86
C VAL A 220 -4.49 -10.27 -4.16
N VAL A 221 -3.70 -9.40 -4.77
CA VAL A 221 -2.36 -9.03 -4.28
C VAL A 221 -2.38 -7.85 -3.32
N TYR A 222 -3.21 -6.84 -3.63
CA TYR A 222 -3.24 -5.56 -2.91
C TYR A 222 -4.55 -5.30 -2.14
N GLY A 223 -5.58 -6.14 -2.33
CA GLY A 223 -6.85 -6.00 -1.61
C GLY A 223 -7.73 -4.86 -2.09
N PHE A 224 -7.49 -4.34 -3.30
CA PHE A 224 -8.36 -3.35 -3.95
C PHE A 224 -8.40 -3.56 -5.48
N ALA A 225 -9.38 -2.94 -6.13
CA ALA A 225 -9.49 -2.91 -7.59
C ALA A 225 -9.44 -1.46 -8.08
N ASP A 226 -8.60 -1.16 -9.07
CA ASP A 226 -8.57 0.16 -9.72
C ASP A 226 -9.30 0.10 -11.08
N PRO A 227 -10.41 0.84 -11.26
CA PRO A 227 -11.17 0.85 -12.52
C PRO A 227 -10.41 1.37 -13.73
N ARG A 228 -9.23 1.98 -13.54
CA ARG A 228 -8.39 2.54 -14.61
C ARG A 228 -7.33 1.57 -15.09
N THR A 229 -7.13 0.45 -14.39
CA THR A 229 -6.22 -0.59 -14.89
C THR A 229 -6.77 -1.25 -16.13
N ALA A 230 -5.89 -1.42 -17.12
CA ALA A 230 -6.23 -2.07 -18.36
C ALA A 230 -6.49 -3.55 -18.11
N ILE A 231 -7.51 -4.09 -18.77
CA ILE A 231 -7.64 -5.54 -18.92
C ILE A 231 -6.50 -5.96 -19.84
N THR A 232 -5.54 -6.73 -19.32
CA THR A 232 -4.35 -7.17 -20.06
C THR A 232 -4.75 -7.90 -21.33
N ASP A 233 -4.30 -7.39 -22.48
CA ASP A 233 -4.62 -7.96 -23.78
C ASP A 233 -4.02 -9.37 -23.90
N GLY A 234 -4.85 -10.35 -24.25
CA GLY A 234 -4.45 -11.75 -24.45
C GLY A 234 -4.90 -12.72 -23.34
N ARG A 235 -5.35 -12.24 -22.18
CA ARG A 235 -6.00 -13.10 -21.18
C ARG A 235 -7.44 -13.41 -21.62
N THR A 236 -7.75 -14.69 -21.73
CA THR A 236 -9.14 -15.14 -21.93
C THR A 236 -9.75 -15.40 -20.57
N TYR A 237 -10.80 -14.66 -20.23
CA TYR A 237 -11.54 -14.87 -19.00
C TYR A 237 -12.73 -15.79 -19.24
N ASP A 238 -12.96 -16.74 -18.34
CA ASP A 238 -14.22 -17.46 -18.29
C ASP A 238 -15.30 -16.53 -17.72
N LEU A 239 -16.22 -16.08 -18.58
CA LEU A 239 -17.29 -15.16 -18.20
C LEU A 239 -18.19 -15.76 -17.11
N ALA A 240 -18.42 -17.07 -17.14
CA ALA A 240 -19.22 -17.74 -16.11
C ALA A 240 -18.56 -17.67 -14.73
N SER A 241 -17.23 -17.87 -14.66
CA SER A 241 -16.47 -17.70 -13.43
C SER A 241 -16.51 -16.26 -12.91
N LEU A 242 -16.35 -15.26 -13.78
CA LEU A 242 -16.46 -13.84 -13.38
C LEU A 242 -17.85 -13.50 -12.83
N GLU A 243 -18.92 -13.93 -13.50
CA GLU A 243 -20.29 -13.71 -13.04
C GLU A 243 -20.57 -14.41 -11.71
N ARG A 244 -20.00 -15.61 -11.51
CA ARG A 244 -20.07 -16.32 -10.22
C ARG A 244 -19.30 -15.61 -9.12
N ILE A 245 -18.12 -15.03 -9.39
CA ILE A 245 -17.39 -14.19 -8.42
C ILE A 245 -18.27 -13.02 -7.98
N ILE A 246 -18.86 -12.29 -8.92
CA ILE A 246 -19.75 -11.14 -8.62
C ILE A 246 -20.93 -11.58 -7.74
N ALA A 247 -21.59 -12.68 -8.12
CA ALA A 247 -22.75 -13.18 -7.38
C ALA A 247 -22.39 -13.56 -5.93
N LEU A 248 -21.29 -14.29 -5.74
CA LEU A 248 -20.84 -14.71 -4.41
C LEU A 248 -20.37 -13.53 -3.55
N ALA A 249 -19.66 -12.56 -4.15
CA ALA A 249 -19.19 -11.37 -3.45
C ALA A 249 -20.30 -10.37 -3.08
N SER A 250 -21.48 -10.49 -3.69
CA SER A 250 -22.62 -9.58 -3.47
C SER A 250 -23.67 -10.13 -2.49
N ILE A 251 -23.47 -11.31 -1.92
CA ILE A 251 -24.38 -11.88 -0.90
C ILE A 251 -24.36 -10.99 0.34
N ALA A 252 -25.52 -10.79 0.98
CA ALA A 252 -25.66 -9.86 2.10
C ALA A 252 -24.72 -10.18 3.28
N GLU A 253 -24.42 -11.46 3.48
CA GLU A 253 -23.53 -11.97 4.51
C GLU A 253 -22.06 -12.09 4.07
N ALA A 254 -21.70 -11.69 2.84
CA ALA A 254 -20.32 -11.73 2.37
C ALA A 254 -19.44 -10.79 3.22
N PRO A 255 -18.22 -11.22 3.62
CA PRO A 255 -17.33 -10.37 4.38
C PRO A 255 -16.85 -9.18 3.53
N GLU A 256 -16.36 -8.14 4.20
CA GLU A 256 -15.84 -6.94 3.53
C GLU A 256 -14.72 -7.28 2.51
N SER A 257 -13.90 -8.28 2.83
CA SER A 257 -12.84 -8.78 1.95
C SER A 257 -13.32 -9.42 0.63
N ALA A 258 -14.61 -9.75 0.49
CA ALA A 258 -15.15 -10.24 -0.77
C ALA A 258 -15.33 -9.11 -1.81
N ARG A 259 -15.52 -7.87 -1.33
CA ARG A 259 -15.84 -6.71 -2.18
C ARG A 259 -14.79 -6.42 -3.24
N PRO A 260 -13.46 -6.36 -2.95
CA PRO A 260 -12.45 -6.14 -3.98
C PRO A 260 -12.52 -7.15 -5.13
N LEU A 261 -12.80 -8.42 -4.82
CA LEU A 261 -12.93 -9.49 -5.83
C LEU A 261 -14.15 -9.29 -6.72
N GLY A 262 -15.30 -8.96 -6.12
CA GLY A 262 -16.54 -8.67 -6.84
C GLY A 262 -16.42 -7.43 -7.74
N ASP A 263 -15.86 -6.34 -7.19
CA ASP A 263 -15.62 -5.10 -7.93
C ASP A 263 -14.67 -5.32 -9.12
N ALA A 264 -13.57 -6.04 -8.90
CA ALA A 264 -12.63 -6.43 -9.96
C ALA A 264 -13.30 -7.27 -11.06
N ALA A 265 -14.02 -8.34 -10.69
CA ALA A 265 -14.71 -9.18 -11.66
C ALA A 265 -15.73 -8.38 -12.48
N ALA A 266 -16.49 -7.49 -11.84
CA ALA A 266 -17.44 -6.61 -12.51
C ALA A 266 -16.77 -5.64 -13.50
N MET A 267 -15.59 -5.10 -13.16
CA MET A 267 -14.79 -4.28 -14.07
C MET A 267 -14.39 -5.06 -15.33
N ILE A 268 -13.91 -6.30 -15.15
CA ILE A 268 -13.49 -7.15 -16.27
C ILE A 268 -14.68 -7.49 -17.17
N VAL A 269 -15.82 -7.90 -16.61
CA VAL A 269 -17.05 -8.18 -17.38
C VAL A 269 -17.50 -6.98 -18.20
N ARG A 270 -17.50 -5.77 -17.60
CA ARG A 270 -17.85 -4.55 -18.33
C ARG A 270 -16.90 -4.28 -19.49
N GLY A 271 -15.58 -4.43 -19.28
CA GLY A 271 -14.60 -4.20 -20.32
C GLY A 271 -14.65 -5.21 -21.46
N ILE A 272 -14.96 -6.49 -21.18
CA ILE A 272 -15.21 -7.51 -22.21
C ILE A 272 -16.43 -7.12 -23.04
N ARG A 273 -17.55 -6.79 -22.38
CA ARG A 273 -18.81 -6.43 -23.06
C ARG A 273 -18.73 -5.14 -23.87
N SER A 274 -17.84 -4.20 -23.52
CA SER A 274 -17.64 -2.97 -24.31
C SER A 274 -16.80 -3.17 -25.57
N ARG A 275 -16.09 -4.30 -25.70
CA ARG A 275 -15.21 -4.62 -26.85
C ARG A 275 -15.89 -5.47 -27.92
N GLY A 276 -17.04 -6.08 -27.63
CA GLY A 276 -17.83 -6.91 -28.55
C GLY A 276 -19.05 -6.17 -29.09
#